data_AF-A0A3C2DU51-F1
#
_entry.id   AF-A0A3C2DU51-F1
#
_cell.length_a   1.000
_cell.length_b   1.000
_cell.length_c   1.000
_cell.angle_alpha   90.00
_cell.angle_beta   90.00
_cell.angle_gamma   90.00
#
_symmetry.space_group_name_H-M   'P 1'
#
loop_
_entity.id
_entity.type
_entity.pdbx_description
1 polymer ?
#
loop_
_entity_poly.entity_id
_entity_poly.type
_entity_poly.pdbx_seq_one_letter_code
_entity_poly.pdbx_strand_id
1 'polypeptide(L)' 'LRKEMPHTFFLVPGYGAQGGAAKDIAGAFDENGRGAVINSSRGIMCAYKKGGFDEKDYAVAARKEAIRMRDEINSVL' A
#
# COMPACT_ATOMS: atom_id res chain seq x y z
N LEU A 1 -3.31 3.77 19.09
CA LEU A 1 -3.95 4.83 18.27
C LEU A 1 -5.29 4.40 17.70
N ARG A 2 -5.39 3.29 16.93
CA ARG A 2 -6.68 2.83 16.39
C ARG A 2 -7.78 2.67 17.45
N LYS A 3 -7.45 2.07 18.60
CA LYS A 3 -8.35 1.92 19.76
C LYS A 3 -8.86 3.25 20.35
N GLU A 4 -8.01 4.27 20.37
CA GLU A 4 -8.33 5.60 20.94
C GLU A 4 -9.18 6.45 19.99
N MET A 5 -9.17 6.14 18.69
CA MET A 5 -9.82 6.97 17.66
C MET A 5 -10.70 6.12 16.73
N PRO A 6 -11.63 5.28 17.21
CA PRO A 6 -12.22 4.18 16.43
C PRO A 6 -12.89 4.58 15.10
N HIS A 7 -13.34 5.84 14.95
CA HIS A 7 -14.06 6.33 13.77
C HIS A 7 -13.21 7.20 12.82
N THR A 8 -11.92 7.40 13.11
CA THR A 8 -11.05 8.28 12.30
C THR A 8 -10.38 7.52 11.16
N PHE A 9 -10.40 8.06 9.95
CA PHE A 9 -9.56 7.53 8.87
C PHE A 9 -8.10 7.94 9.05
N PHE A 10 -7.18 6.98 8.95
CA PHE A 10 -5.75 7.25 8.97
C PHE A 10 -5.18 7.28 7.55
N LEU A 11 -4.41 8.32 7.25
CA LEU A 11 -3.53 8.33 6.08
C LEU A 11 -2.19 7.73 6.51
N VAL A 12 -1.80 6.61 5.91
CA VAL A 12 -0.54 5.92 6.23
C VAL A 12 0.43 6.12 5.06
N PRO A 13 1.47 6.96 5.21
CA PRO A 13 2.44 7.21 4.15
C PRO A 13 3.52 6.12 4.06
N GLY A 14 4.09 5.93 2.86
CA GLY A 14 5.42 5.33 2.71
C GLY A 14 5.48 3.80 2.59
N TYR A 15 4.36 3.13 2.32
CA TYR A 15 4.35 1.68 2.10
C TYR A 15 5.27 1.27 0.94
N GLY A 16 6.14 0.28 1.17
CA GLY A 16 7.02 -0.32 0.17
C GLY A 16 8.31 0.45 -0.16
N ALA A 17 8.42 1.74 0.14
CA ALA A 17 9.65 2.53 -0.12
C ALA A 17 10.48 2.82 1.14
N GLN A 18 9.87 2.79 2.33
CA GLN A 18 10.55 3.02 3.62
C GLN A 18 10.76 1.73 4.43
N GLY A 19 10.61 0.55 3.82
CA GLY A 19 10.79 -0.73 4.51
C GLY A 19 9.63 -1.14 5.42
N GLY A 20 8.51 -0.41 5.42
CA GLY A 20 7.29 -0.84 6.08
C GLY A 20 6.68 -2.04 5.38
N ALA A 21 6.59 -3.16 6.09
CA ALA A 21 5.91 -4.37 5.67
C ALA A 21 4.40 -4.25 5.91
N ALA A 22 3.60 -5.08 5.23
CA ALA A 22 2.16 -5.15 5.46
C ALA A 22 1.80 -5.32 6.94
N LYS A 23 2.60 -6.06 7.70
CA LYS A 23 2.42 -6.26 9.15
C LYS A 23 2.51 -4.97 9.96
N ASP A 24 3.32 -4.01 9.52
CA ASP A 24 3.54 -2.76 10.25
C ASP A 24 2.33 -1.82 10.13
N ILE A 25 1.53 -1.97 9.07
CA ILE A 25 0.37 -1.13 8.83
C ILE A 25 -0.96 -1.76 9.29
N ALA A 26 -0.98 -3.06 9.63
CA ALA A 26 -2.19 -3.76 10.04
C ALA A 26 -2.89 -3.09 11.23
N GLY A 27 -2.12 -2.55 12.19
CA GLY A 27 -2.66 -1.83 13.34
C GLY A 27 -3.36 -0.50 13.03
N ALA A 28 -3.30 -0.01 11.78
CA ALA A 28 -4.04 1.17 11.34
C ALA A 28 -5.49 0.86 10.93
N PHE A 29 -5.80 -0.40 10.64
CA PHE A 29 -7.13 -0.85 10.23
C PHE A 29 -7.95 -1.29 11.44
N ASP A 30 -9.27 -1.26 11.29
CA ASP A 30 -10.19 -1.89 12.23
C ASP A 30 -10.32 -3.40 11.98
N GLU A 31 -11.12 -4.09 12.81
CA GLU A 31 -11.38 -5.53 12.71
C GLU A 31 -12.03 -5.97 11.38
N ASN A 32 -12.54 -5.02 10.59
CA ASN A 32 -13.14 -5.26 9.28
C ASN A 32 -12.20 -4.86 8.13
N GLY A 33 -10.94 -4.51 8.42
CA GLY A 33 -9.98 -4.05 7.42
C GLY A 33 -10.25 -2.65 6.88
N ARG A 34 -10.95 -1.78 7.63
CA ARG A 34 -11.33 -0.41 7.21
C ARG A 34 -10.61 0.64 8.04
N GLY A 35 -10.79 1.91 7.66
CA GLY A 35 -10.33 3.06 8.45
C GLY A 35 -8.90 3.51 8.20
N ALA A 36 -8.23 3.00 7.16
CA ALA A 36 -6.94 3.51 6.70
C ALA A 36 -6.86 3.60 5.17
N VAL A 37 -6.13 4.61 4.70
CA VAL A 37 -5.75 4.82 3.31
C VAL A 37 -4.23 4.78 3.23
N ILE A 38 -3.70 3.86 2.43
CA ILE A 38 -2.28 3.64 2.31
C ILE A 38 -1.74 4.39 1.09
N ASN A 39 -0.82 5.31 1.32
CA ASN A 39 -0.19 6.07 0.26
C ASN A 39 1.11 5.39 -0.22
N SER A 40 1.21 5.22 -1.54
CA SER A 40 2.43 4.77 -2.22
C SER A 40 2.62 5.54 -3.52
N SER A 41 3.54 6.51 -3.51
CA SER A 41 3.84 7.33 -4.68
C SER A 41 4.86 6.64 -5.59
N ARG A 42 6.17 6.78 -5.29
CA ARG A 42 7.26 6.25 -6.13
C ARG A 42 7.20 4.73 -6.29
N GLY A 43 6.66 4.01 -5.31
CA GLY A 43 6.49 2.56 -5.37
C GLY A 43 5.66 2.11 -6.58
N ILE A 44 4.56 2.83 -6.85
CA ILE A 44 3.65 2.60 -7.98
C ILE A 44 4.12 3.36 -9.24
N MET A 45 4.45 4.65 -9.10
CA MET A 45 4.82 5.51 -10.23
C MET A 45 6.08 5.03 -10.97
N CYS A 46 7.06 4.51 -10.24
CA CYS A 46 8.30 3.99 -10.81
C CYS A 46 8.31 2.47 -10.94
N ALA A 47 7.15 1.79 -10.83
CA ALA A 47 7.09 0.33 -10.84
C ALA A 47 7.68 -0.30 -12.10
N TYR A 48 7.59 0.38 -13.25
CA TYR A 48 8.18 -0.08 -14.51
C TYR A 48 9.71 -0.22 -14.46
N LYS A 49 10.39 0.52 -13.55
CA LYS A 49 11.84 0.43 -13.35
C LYS A 49 12.28 -0.82 -12.59
N LYS A 50 11.34 -1.60 -12.02
CA LYS A 50 11.63 -2.83 -11.24
C LYS A 50 11.94 -4.05 -12.13
N GLY A 51 12.02 -3.87 -13.45
CA GLY A 51 12.38 -4.89 -14.43
C GLY A 51 11.18 -5.55 -15.11
N GLY A 52 11.36 -5.99 -16.35
CA GLY A 52 10.34 -6.70 -17.14
C GLY A 52 9.27 -5.83 -17.80
N PHE A 53 9.47 -4.51 -17.83
CA PHE A 53 8.59 -3.53 -18.48
C PHE A 53 9.42 -2.48 -19.20
N ASP A 54 8.98 -2.05 -20.39
CA ASP A 54 9.52 -0.86 -21.05
C ASP A 54 8.90 0.41 -20.43
N GLU A 55 9.49 1.58 -20.66
CA GLU A 55 8.92 2.87 -20.18
C GLU A 55 7.49 3.11 -20.67
N LYS A 56 7.17 2.70 -21.90
CA LYS A 56 5.82 2.77 -22.46
C LYS A 56 4.79 1.92 -21.69
N ASP A 57 5.24 0.93 -20.93
CA ASP A 57 4.37 0.02 -20.16
C ASP A 57 4.12 0.53 -18.72
N TYR A 58 4.46 1.79 -18.41
CA TYR A 58 4.34 2.35 -17.06
C TYR A 58 2.96 2.16 -16.43
N ALA A 59 1.89 2.28 -17.22
CA ALA A 59 0.52 2.11 -16.73
C ALA A 59 0.23 0.66 -16.31
N VAL A 60 0.73 -0.31 -17.08
CA VAL A 60 0.59 -1.74 -16.78
C VAL A 60 1.39 -2.09 -15.52
N ALA A 61 2.63 -1.61 -15.44
CA ALA A 61 3.49 -1.82 -14.29
C ALA A 61 2.90 -1.19 -13.01
N ALA A 62 2.38 0.04 -13.10
CA ALA A 62 1.72 0.73 -11.99
C ALA A 62 0.48 -0.04 -11.50
N ARG A 63 -0.37 -0.52 -12.43
CA ARG A 63 -1.53 -1.34 -12.08
C ARG A 63 -1.12 -2.64 -11.40
N LYS A 64 -0.11 -3.34 -11.95
CA LYS A 64 0.38 -4.61 -11.38
C LYS A 64 0.91 -4.41 -9.98
N GLU A 65 1.66 -3.33 -9.74
CA GLU A 65 2.19 -3.02 -8.42
C GLU A 65 1.09 -2.62 -7.43
N ALA A 66 0.10 -1.83 -7.85
CA ALA A 66 -1.04 -1.48 -7.00
C ALA A 66 -1.84 -2.72 -6.57
N ILE A 67 -2.05 -3.69 -7.47
CA ILE A 67 -2.70 -4.97 -7.17
C ILE A 67 -1.85 -5.78 -6.19
N ARG A 68 -0.54 -5.94 -6.47
CA ARG A 68 0.39 -6.66 -5.58
C ARG A 68 0.34 -6.09 -4.16
N MET A 69 0.42 -4.76 -4.05
CA MET A 69 0.36 -4.06 -2.77
C MET A 69 -0.96 -4.30 -2.05
N ARG A 70 -2.10 -4.15 -2.72
CA ARG A 70 -3.42 -4.44 -2.15
C ARG A 70 -3.50 -5.86 -1.62
N ASP A 71 -3.04 -6.84 -2.39
CA ASP A 71 -3.14 -8.25 -2.04
C ASP A 71 -2.22 -8.60 -0.85
N GLU A 72 -1.02 -8.03 -0.82
CA GLU A 72 -0.08 -8.16 0.30
C GLU A 72 -0.66 -7.56 1.60
N ILE A 73 -1.29 -6.38 1.52
CA ILE A 73 -1.98 -5.75 2.66
C ILE A 73 -3.13 -6.63 3.13
N ASN A 74 -4.02 -7.05 2.21
CA ASN A 74 -5.15 -7.90 2.55
C ASN A 74 -4.74 -9.27 3.13
N SER A 75 -3.50 -9.74 2.89
CA SER A 75 -3.02 -11.01 3.44
C SER A 75 -2.70 -10.95 4.95
N VAL A 76 -2.64 -9.76 5.54
CA VAL A 76 -2.29 -9.55 6.96
C VAL A 76 -3.36 -8.77 7.74
N LEU A 77 -4.43 -8.35 7.09
CA LEU A 77 -5.64 -7.82 7.72
C LEU A 77 -6.57 -8.97 8.09
#